data_AF-A0A970Q9Q7-F1
#
_entry.id   AF-A0A970Q9Q7-F1
#
_cell.length_a   1.000
_cell.length_b   1.000
_cell.length_c   1.000
_cell.angle_alpha   90.00
_cell.angle_beta   90.00
_cell.angle_gamma   90.00
#
_symmetry.space_group_name_H-M   'P 1'
#
loop_
_entity.id
_entity.type
_entity.pdbx_description
1 polymer ?
#
loop_
_entity_poly.entity_id
_entity_poly.type
_entity_poly.pdbx_seq_one_letter_code
_entity_poly.pdbx_strand_id
1 'polypeptide(L)'
;MGTSKPLLPLGSKLVIERVIASAVEAGVDDIVVVTGHEAQKVKPILDRLGVRHVYNPHYETGMFSSVLAGVGALHECVAGFFILPVDCALVRPEVLRTLMEHYRETKRSILHPTCCGLRGHPPLIAGRYRKELLLAGEATFETMCAGGAARGDEVSRSDGAAYEDGTLRAGGSGEVSLRSFLMQHTADEADVEVEDLTILMDMDTPEDYERMGRFAAIMDEADGPRAGQASLSSEDALYLLSLLEAPDRLVRHSETVAAVAAALATVLKERIPALDVERIRSSALVHDMAKGMRRHARSAQVMLDNLGLHQMGSAVGSHMLIPSEELEMPLPTEAQLLYLADKLVSGDRVLSLADRTGEALERHGHDPESVRAVQTRMRAARTIADRVEAVLGRPILKEKRIYLVRHARPAVPDGARRFLGQSDPPLSPCGVGQAHALAERVEAVHFDAVYSSDLQRCVMTAAIVSKDTGPDIQELPELREIDIGRWEGMSPDEVKRLFPAEHARREQDLVGFTFPDGESFRDLQARVLPPFRRIMDSDAQNILVVSHKGVNRALLAHLLGMPLEDLFSIPQTYCCVNLIRVVDLPDGNRRVYAEIGQ
;
A
#
# COMPACT_ATOMS: atom_id res chain seq x y z
N MET A 1 16.07 -18.83 -19.42
CA MET A 1 15.43 -19.59 -20.52
C MET A 1 16.38 -19.57 -21.72
N GLY A 2 16.66 -20.71 -22.36
CA GLY A 2 17.64 -20.82 -23.45
C GLY A 2 17.13 -20.42 -24.86
N THR A 3 15.99 -19.71 -24.93
CA THR A 3 15.33 -19.31 -26.18
C THR A 3 15.35 -17.78 -26.28
N SER A 4 15.64 -17.23 -27.46
CA SER A 4 15.66 -15.78 -27.70
C SER A 4 14.30 -15.12 -27.41
N LYS A 5 14.27 -14.02 -26.62
CA LYS A 5 13.05 -13.27 -26.23
C LYS A 5 12.05 -13.02 -27.38
N PRO A 6 12.47 -12.59 -28.59
CA PRO A 6 11.56 -12.32 -29.72
C PRO A 6 10.70 -13.52 -30.15
N LEU A 7 11.17 -14.74 -29.87
CA LEU A 7 10.53 -15.99 -30.27
C LEU A 7 9.64 -16.59 -29.18
N LEU A 8 9.54 -15.95 -28.02
CA LEU A 8 8.67 -16.41 -26.96
C LEU A 8 7.19 -16.15 -27.33
N PRO A 9 6.26 -17.05 -26.98
CA PRO A 9 4.83 -16.79 -27.10
C PRO A 9 4.36 -15.76 -26.07
N LEU A 10 3.49 -14.84 -26.46
CA LEU A 10 2.92 -13.82 -25.58
C LEU A 10 1.44 -13.58 -25.94
N GLY A 11 0.56 -14.28 -25.25
CA GLY A 11 -0.85 -14.40 -25.63
C GLY A 11 -1.00 -15.22 -26.92
N SER A 12 -1.72 -14.68 -27.90
CA SER A 12 -2.01 -15.32 -29.20
C SER A 12 -0.90 -15.17 -30.25
N LYS A 13 0.14 -14.37 -29.99
CA LYS A 13 1.22 -14.01 -30.93
C LYS A 13 2.60 -14.29 -30.32
N LEU A 14 3.65 -14.34 -31.14
CA LEU A 14 5.02 -14.23 -30.63
C LEU A 14 5.31 -12.78 -30.18
N VAL A 15 6.25 -12.62 -29.25
CA VAL A 15 6.71 -11.30 -28.76
C VAL A 15 7.02 -10.34 -29.92
N ILE A 16 7.82 -10.78 -30.91
CA ILE A 16 8.17 -9.93 -32.05
C ILE A 16 6.97 -9.57 -32.94
N GLU A 17 6.03 -10.51 -33.10
CA GLU A 17 4.83 -10.28 -33.90
C GLU A 17 3.92 -9.23 -33.25
N ARG A 18 3.82 -9.24 -31.92
CA ARG A 18 3.03 -8.26 -31.19
C ARG A 18 3.62 -6.84 -31.30
N VAL A 19 4.94 -6.71 -31.12
CA VAL A 19 5.64 -5.42 -31.25
C VAL A 19 5.45 -4.83 -32.66
N ILE A 20 5.64 -5.66 -33.70
CA ILE A 20 5.45 -5.24 -35.08
C ILE A 20 4.00 -4.86 -35.34
N ALA A 21 3.04 -5.68 -34.88
CA ALA A 21 1.62 -5.40 -35.07
C ALA A 21 1.22 -4.05 -34.45
N SER A 22 1.70 -3.75 -33.24
CA SER A 22 1.47 -2.45 -32.59
C SER A 22 1.99 -1.27 -33.43
N ALA A 23 3.22 -1.37 -33.96
CA ALA A 23 3.78 -0.33 -34.83
C ALA A 23 3.00 -0.18 -36.15
N VAL A 24 2.60 -1.29 -36.77
CA VAL A 24 1.81 -1.28 -38.02
C VAL A 24 0.42 -0.66 -37.78
N GLU A 25 -0.28 -1.08 -36.73
CA GLU A 25 -1.62 -0.60 -36.37
C GLU A 25 -1.62 0.87 -35.91
N ALA A 26 -0.48 1.36 -35.40
CA ALA A 26 -0.28 2.78 -35.13
C ALA A 26 -0.07 3.63 -36.40
N GLY A 27 0.21 3.01 -37.54
CA GLY A 27 0.52 3.70 -38.79
C GLY A 27 1.97 4.18 -38.88
N VAL A 28 2.92 3.45 -38.30
CA VAL A 28 4.35 3.70 -38.49
C VAL A 28 4.75 3.29 -39.91
N ASP A 29 5.22 4.25 -40.70
CA ASP A 29 5.48 4.08 -42.15
C ASP A 29 6.66 3.12 -42.45
N ASP A 30 7.66 3.09 -41.58
CA ASP A 30 8.92 2.39 -41.81
C ASP A 30 9.40 1.67 -40.55
N ILE A 31 9.29 0.35 -40.56
CA ILE A 31 9.64 -0.52 -39.43
C ILE A 31 10.93 -1.25 -39.76
N VAL A 32 11.96 -1.04 -38.93
CA VAL A 32 13.25 -1.73 -39.02
C VAL A 32 13.47 -2.54 -37.76
N VAL A 33 13.52 -3.87 -37.91
CA VAL A 33 13.87 -4.76 -36.80
C VAL A 33 15.38 -5.00 -36.77
N VAL A 34 16.00 -4.62 -35.67
CA VAL A 34 17.42 -4.90 -35.43
C VAL A 34 17.55 -6.31 -34.85
N THR A 35 18.35 -7.14 -35.52
CA THR A 35 18.61 -8.53 -35.13
C THR A 35 20.07 -8.69 -34.70
N GLY A 36 20.35 -9.66 -33.83
CA GLY A 36 21.70 -9.94 -33.32
C GLY A 36 21.84 -11.42 -32.96
N HIS A 37 21.85 -11.72 -31.67
CA HIS A 37 21.82 -13.09 -31.16
C HIS A 37 20.67 -13.90 -31.78
N GLU A 38 21.00 -15.06 -32.38
CA GLU A 38 20.06 -15.95 -33.07
C GLU A 38 19.25 -15.32 -34.21
N ALA A 39 19.79 -14.30 -34.90
CA ALA A 39 19.13 -13.64 -36.04
C ALA A 39 18.57 -14.61 -37.09
N GLN A 40 19.27 -15.73 -37.35
CA GLN A 40 18.84 -16.77 -38.29
C GLN A 40 17.50 -17.43 -37.92
N LYS A 41 17.12 -17.45 -36.63
CA LYS A 41 15.83 -17.97 -36.16
C LYS A 41 14.71 -16.94 -36.26
N VAL A 42 15.03 -15.66 -36.11
CA VAL A 42 14.06 -14.54 -36.16
C VAL A 42 13.74 -14.16 -37.61
N LYS A 43 14.74 -14.19 -38.50
CA LYS A 43 14.62 -13.77 -39.90
C LYS A 43 13.42 -14.37 -40.66
N PRO A 44 13.12 -15.69 -40.60
CA PRO A 44 11.98 -16.25 -41.33
C PRO A 44 10.63 -15.65 -40.93
N ILE A 45 10.49 -15.22 -39.67
CA ILE A 45 9.27 -14.54 -39.18
C ILE A 45 9.19 -13.14 -39.78
N LEU A 46 10.30 -12.39 -39.78
CA LEU A 46 10.36 -11.04 -40.34
C LEU A 46 10.10 -11.04 -41.86
N ASP A 47 10.68 -12.00 -42.58
CA ASP A 47 10.43 -12.19 -44.02
C ASP A 47 8.94 -12.46 -44.30
N ARG A 48 8.30 -13.30 -43.48
CA ARG A 48 6.85 -13.60 -43.59
C ARG A 48 5.98 -12.37 -43.30
N LEU A 49 6.38 -11.52 -42.36
CA LEU A 49 5.69 -10.28 -42.03
C LEU A 49 5.99 -9.14 -43.02
N GLY A 50 6.97 -9.32 -43.92
CA GLY A 50 7.38 -8.30 -44.88
C GLY A 50 8.08 -7.09 -44.25
N VAL A 51 8.70 -7.27 -43.08
CA VAL A 51 9.33 -6.17 -42.32
C VAL A 51 10.83 -6.10 -42.59
N ARG A 52 11.36 -4.88 -42.78
CA ARG A 52 12.80 -4.68 -43.00
C ARG A 52 13.58 -5.05 -41.75
N HIS A 53 14.75 -5.64 -41.93
CA HIS A 53 15.60 -6.02 -40.82
C HIS A 53 17.07 -5.69 -41.08
N VAL A 54 17.80 -5.35 -40.03
CA VAL A 54 19.24 -5.11 -40.06
C VAL A 54 19.93 -6.05 -39.06
N TYR A 55 21.08 -6.59 -39.44
CA TYR A 55 21.89 -7.41 -38.54
C TYR A 55 22.93 -6.52 -37.86
N ASN A 56 22.93 -6.50 -36.53
CA ASN A 56 23.98 -5.89 -35.73
C ASN A 56 25.04 -6.94 -35.40
N PRO A 57 26.25 -6.90 -36.00
CA PRO A 57 27.32 -7.84 -35.67
C PRO A 57 27.93 -7.61 -34.27
N HIS A 58 27.65 -6.46 -33.64
CA HIS A 58 28.21 -6.06 -32.34
C HIS A 58 27.17 -6.13 -31.22
N TYR A 59 26.13 -6.97 -31.34
CA TYR A 59 25.02 -7.05 -30.38
C TYR A 59 25.45 -7.37 -28.93
N GLU A 60 26.63 -7.96 -28.74
CA GLU A 60 27.21 -8.28 -27.43
C GLU A 60 27.72 -7.05 -26.67
N THR A 61 27.92 -5.92 -27.35
CA THR A 61 28.41 -4.66 -26.77
C THR A 61 27.32 -3.83 -26.09
N GLY A 62 26.09 -4.35 -26.00
CA GLY A 62 24.96 -3.71 -25.34
C GLY A 62 23.99 -3.01 -26.29
N MET A 63 22.86 -2.53 -25.73
CA MET A 63 21.71 -2.00 -26.47
C MET A 63 22.06 -0.84 -27.41
N PHE A 64 23.01 0.02 -27.02
CA PHE A 64 23.34 1.21 -27.82
C PHE A 64 23.86 0.84 -29.22
N SER A 65 24.66 -0.22 -29.37
CA SER A 65 25.10 -0.71 -30.68
C SER A 65 23.94 -1.11 -31.59
N SER A 66 22.89 -1.71 -31.03
CA SER A 66 21.68 -2.08 -31.76
C SER A 66 20.87 -0.85 -32.18
N VAL A 67 20.78 0.16 -31.30
CA VAL A 67 20.17 1.45 -31.65
C VAL A 67 20.90 2.10 -32.81
N LEU A 68 22.24 2.13 -32.79
CA LEU A 68 23.05 2.70 -33.87
C LEU A 68 22.85 1.96 -35.20
N ALA A 69 22.80 0.62 -35.18
CA ALA A 69 22.51 -0.18 -36.37
C ALA A 69 21.12 0.14 -36.95
N GLY A 70 20.10 0.29 -36.09
CA GLY A 70 18.75 0.71 -36.49
C GLY A 70 18.73 2.11 -37.09
N VAL A 71 19.31 3.09 -36.39
CA VAL A 71 19.39 4.50 -36.80
C VAL A 71 20.14 4.64 -38.14
N GLY A 72 21.19 3.85 -38.35
CA GLY A 72 21.93 3.79 -39.61
C GLY A 72 21.07 3.31 -40.79
N ALA A 73 20.11 2.41 -40.56
CA ALA A 73 19.22 1.85 -41.57
C ALA A 73 17.97 2.71 -41.87
N LEU A 74 17.73 3.77 -41.10
CA LEU A 74 16.66 4.74 -41.36
C LEU A 74 16.98 5.62 -42.57
N HIS A 75 15.93 6.06 -43.28
CA HIS A 75 16.04 7.05 -44.35
C HIS A 75 16.63 8.38 -43.85
N GLU A 76 17.45 9.04 -44.68
CA GLU A 76 18.12 10.30 -44.32
C GLU A 76 17.14 11.43 -43.95
N CYS A 77 15.96 11.46 -44.58
CA CYS A 77 14.93 12.47 -44.38
C CYS A 77 13.83 12.05 -43.39
N VAL A 78 14.08 11.05 -42.53
CA VAL A 78 13.10 10.61 -41.53
C VAL A 78 12.70 11.78 -40.64
N ALA A 79 11.40 12.00 -40.44
CA ALA A 79 10.91 13.11 -39.63
C ALA A 79 11.18 12.86 -38.14
N GLY A 80 10.89 11.66 -37.66
CA GLY A 80 11.13 11.19 -36.30
C GLY A 80 10.99 9.66 -36.28
N PHE A 81 11.54 9.01 -35.26
CA PHE A 81 11.57 7.56 -35.15
C PHE A 81 11.40 7.13 -33.70
N PHE A 82 10.83 5.94 -33.51
CA PHE A 82 10.71 5.31 -32.20
C PHE A 82 11.92 4.43 -31.91
N ILE A 83 12.26 4.29 -30.63
CA ILE A 83 13.11 3.20 -30.14
C ILE A 83 12.23 2.31 -29.27
N LEU A 84 11.79 1.17 -29.82
CA LEU A 84 10.93 0.22 -29.13
C LEU A 84 11.67 -1.11 -28.89
N PRO A 85 12.15 -1.36 -27.66
CA PRO A 85 12.72 -2.64 -27.29
C PRO A 85 11.71 -3.79 -27.45
N VAL A 86 12.20 -4.97 -27.82
CA VAL A 86 11.35 -6.14 -28.09
C VAL A 86 10.70 -6.70 -26.82
N ASP A 87 11.27 -6.41 -25.65
CA ASP A 87 10.72 -6.78 -24.33
C ASP A 87 9.59 -5.86 -23.87
N CYS A 88 9.43 -4.66 -24.43
CA CYS A 88 8.28 -3.77 -24.20
C CYS A 88 7.08 -4.18 -25.08
N ALA A 89 6.74 -5.46 -25.07
CA ALA A 89 5.89 -6.07 -26.09
C ALA A 89 4.40 -5.76 -25.97
N LEU A 90 3.95 -5.18 -24.85
CA LEU A 90 2.55 -4.82 -24.62
C LEU A 90 2.20 -3.39 -25.00
N VAL A 91 3.18 -2.56 -25.38
CA VAL A 91 2.95 -1.18 -25.83
C VAL A 91 1.86 -1.16 -26.90
N ARG A 92 0.79 -0.42 -26.62
CA ARG A 92 -0.37 -0.33 -27.50
C ARG A 92 -0.18 0.67 -28.65
N PRO A 93 -0.84 0.46 -29.80
CA PRO A 93 -0.75 1.37 -30.94
C PRO A 93 -1.23 2.79 -30.62
N GLU A 94 -2.18 2.95 -29.68
CA GLU A 94 -2.67 4.25 -29.19
C GLU A 94 -1.55 5.12 -28.60
N VAL A 95 -0.60 4.52 -27.87
CA VAL A 95 0.55 5.23 -27.29
C VAL A 95 1.42 5.82 -28.41
N LEU A 96 1.72 5.01 -29.42
CA LEU A 96 2.52 5.44 -30.58
C LEU A 96 1.82 6.55 -31.37
N ARG A 97 0.51 6.41 -31.62
CA ARG A 97 -0.29 7.45 -32.28
C ARG A 97 -0.26 8.77 -31.50
N THR A 98 -0.44 8.71 -30.19
CA THR A 98 -0.41 9.90 -29.31
C THR A 98 0.93 10.61 -29.39
N LEU A 99 2.04 9.88 -29.34
CA LEU A 99 3.39 10.44 -29.48
C LEU A 99 3.61 11.05 -30.89
N MET A 100 3.16 10.39 -31.95
CA MET A 100 3.25 10.92 -33.32
C MET A 100 2.44 12.20 -33.51
N GLU A 101 1.22 12.27 -32.97
CA GLU A 101 0.37 13.46 -32.99
C GLU A 101 1.03 14.60 -32.24
N HIS A 102 1.49 14.35 -31.01
CA HIS A 102 2.19 15.36 -30.21
C HIS A 102 3.47 15.86 -30.89
N TYR A 103 4.23 14.96 -31.53
CA TYR A 103 5.41 15.34 -32.33
C TYR A 103 5.04 16.21 -33.53
N ARG A 104 3.95 15.88 -34.23
CA ARG A 104 3.48 16.66 -35.39
C ARG A 104 3.08 18.08 -34.99
N GLU A 105 2.43 18.23 -33.84
CA GLU A 105 1.95 19.51 -33.30
C GLU A 105 3.07 20.37 -32.73
N THR A 106 3.93 19.78 -31.89
CA THR A 106 4.90 20.55 -31.09
C THR A 106 6.28 20.65 -31.74
N LYS A 107 6.63 19.71 -32.63
CA LYS A 107 7.97 19.55 -33.24
C LYS A 107 9.10 19.46 -32.20
N ARG A 108 8.78 19.05 -30.97
CA ARG A 108 9.75 18.77 -29.89
C ARG A 108 10.74 17.71 -30.31
N SER A 109 11.94 17.76 -29.74
CA SER A 109 13.08 16.95 -30.14
C SER A 109 12.95 15.48 -29.74
N ILE A 110 12.54 15.24 -28.50
CA ILE A 110 12.52 13.93 -27.87
C ILE A 110 11.26 13.87 -27.02
N LEU A 111 10.40 12.90 -27.27
CA LEU A 111 9.18 12.68 -26.50
C LEU A 111 9.28 11.38 -25.71
N HIS A 112 9.02 11.45 -24.41
CA HIS A 112 8.89 10.28 -23.55
C HIS A 112 7.42 10.08 -23.19
N PRO A 113 6.83 8.89 -23.42
CA PRO A 113 5.53 8.60 -22.85
C PRO A 113 5.66 8.51 -21.33
N THR A 114 4.69 9.08 -20.62
CA THR A 114 4.59 8.98 -19.16
C THR A 114 3.25 8.41 -18.71
N CYS A 115 3.27 7.72 -17.58
CA CYS A 115 2.09 7.22 -16.89
C CYS A 115 2.26 7.52 -15.41
N CYS A 116 1.36 8.31 -14.82
CA CYS A 116 1.50 8.84 -13.46
C CYS A 116 2.83 9.59 -13.23
N GLY A 117 3.38 10.23 -14.27
CA GLY A 117 4.67 10.94 -14.20
C GLY A 117 5.91 10.04 -14.30
N LEU A 118 5.75 8.72 -14.40
CA LEU A 118 6.86 7.79 -14.66
C LEU A 118 7.07 7.65 -16.16
N ARG A 119 8.31 7.82 -16.63
CA ARG A 119 8.69 7.65 -18.03
C ARG A 119 8.74 6.16 -18.40
N GLY A 120 8.18 5.83 -19.55
CA GLY A 120 8.22 4.49 -20.11
C GLY A 120 8.67 4.45 -21.57
N HIS A 121 8.29 3.37 -22.24
CA HIS A 121 8.63 3.09 -23.63
C HIS A 121 7.44 3.22 -24.58
N PRO A 122 7.68 3.52 -25.88
CA PRO A 122 8.97 3.90 -26.46
C PRO A 122 9.13 5.42 -26.53
N PRO A 123 10.36 5.95 -26.38
CA PRO A 123 10.63 7.33 -26.75
C PRO A 123 10.49 7.54 -28.27
N LEU A 124 10.02 8.73 -28.66
CA LEU A 124 10.05 9.24 -30.03
C LEU A 124 11.16 10.29 -30.15
N ILE A 125 12.09 10.09 -31.09
CA ILE A 125 13.24 10.97 -31.31
C ILE A 125 13.10 11.64 -32.69
N ALA A 126 13.32 12.95 -32.75
CA ALA A 126 13.33 13.70 -33.99
C ALA A 126 14.47 13.25 -34.91
N GLY A 127 14.21 13.13 -36.20
CA GLY A 127 15.19 12.62 -37.16
C GLY A 127 16.47 13.46 -37.28
N ARG A 128 16.45 14.72 -36.82
CA ARG A 128 17.65 15.58 -36.77
C ARG A 128 18.77 15.00 -35.91
N TYR A 129 18.46 14.20 -34.89
CA TYR A 129 19.46 13.55 -34.04
C TYR A 129 20.10 12.32 -34.68
N ARG A 130 19.61 11.87 -35.85
CA ARG A 130 20.16 10.69 -36.54
C ARG A 130 21.68 10.81 -36.76
N LYS A 131 22.14 11.95 -37.30
CA LYS A 131 23.57 12.16 -37.59
C LYS A 131 24.39 12.22 -36.30
N GLU A 132 23.87 12.90 -35.30
CA GLU A 132 24.55 13.06 -34.01
C GLU A 132 24.69 11.74 -33.27
N LEU A 133 23.64 10.91 -33.26
CA LEU A 133 23.67 9.55 -32.71
C LEU A 133 24.73 8.69 -33.39
N LEU A 134 24.81 8.72 -34.72
CA LEU A 134 25.81 7.95 -35.47
C LEU A 134 27.25 8.41 -35.15
N LEU A 135 27.50 9.73 -35.09
CA LEU A 135 28.80 10.28 -34.72
C LEU A 135 29.20 9.94 -33.28
N ALA A 136 28.25 9.99 -32.35
CA ALA A 136 28.45 9.56 -30.96
C ALA A 136 28.84 8.07 -30.89
N GLY A 137 28.25 7.24 -31.75
CA GLY A 137 28.60 5.85 -31.93
C GLY A 137 30.04 5.64 -32.43
N GLU A 138 30.43 6.35 -33.48
CA GLU A 138 31.79 6.27 -34.06
C GLU A 138 32.88 6.60 -33.02
N ALA A 139 32.70 7.68 -32.25
CA ALA A 139 33.63 8.05 -31.17
C ALA A 139 33.74 6.96 -30.07
N THR A 140 32.65 6.24 -29.81
CA THR A 140 32.61 5.14 -28.85
C THR A 140 33.37 3.92 -29.37
N PHE A 141 33.15 3.54 -30.63
CA PHE A 141 33.88 2.43 -31.27
C PHE A 141 35.37 2.72 -31.43
N GLU A 142 35.76 3.96 -31.75
CA GLU A 142 37.17 4.37 -31.82
C GLU A 142 37.86 4.28 -30.45
N THR A 143 37.18 4.70 -29.38
CA THR A 143 37.69 4.61 -28.00
C THR A 143 37.82 3.16 -27.53
N MET A 144 36.84 2.31 -27.86
CA MET A 144 36.90 0.87 -27.58
C MET A 144 38.03 0.15 -28.33
N CYS A 145 38.25 0.50 -29.60
CA CYS A 145 39.36 -0.06 -30.39
C CYS A 145 40.75 0.44 -29.91
N ALA A 146 40.84 1.60 -29.26
CA ALA A 146 42.07 2.14 -28.69
C ALA A 146 42.42 1.57 -27.29
N GLY A 147 41.47 0.96 -26.57
CA GLY A 147 41.59 0.50 -25.18
C GLY A 147 41.96 -0.98 -24.98
N GLY A 148 42.51 -1.66 -25.98
CA GLY A 148 42.79 -3.10 -25.90
C GLY A 148 43.95 -3.47 -24.95
N ALA A 149 43.62 -3.86 -23.71
CA ALA A 149 44.13 -5.06 -22.98
C ALA A 149 44.18 -4.86 -21.46
N ALA A 150 43.16 -5.32 -20.71
CA ALA A 150 43.33 -6.12 -19.48
C ALA A 150 41.99 -6.46 -18.80
N ARG A 151 41.84 -7.78 -18.56
CA ARG A 151 41.08 -8.49 -17.52
C ARG A 151 39.55 -8.41 -17.55
N GLY A 152 38.97 -9.57 -17.85
CA GLY A 152 37.63 -9.91 -17.42
C GLY A 152 37.57 -10.05 -15.90
N ASP A 153 36.49 -9.55 -15.35
CA ASP A 153 35.81 -10.09 -14.19
C ASP A 153 34.33 -9.76 -14.35
N GLU A 154 33.49 -10.68 -13.88
CA GLU A 154 32.03 -10.66 -13.96
C GLU A 154 31.45 -9.35 -13.41
N VAL A 155 30.64 -8.65 -14.22
CA VAL A 155 29.78 -7.58 -13.73
C VAL A 155 28.33 -8.03 -13.85
N SER A 156 27.73 -8.17 -12.68
CA SER A 156 26.37 -8.53 -12.35
C SER A 156 25.33 -7.72 -13.10
N ARG A 157 24.31 -8.43 -13.60
CA ARG A 157 23.00 -7.89 -13.98
C ARG A 157 22.28 -7.36 -12.73
N SER A 158 22.10 -6.05 -12.66
CA SER A 158 21.02 -5.40 -11.90
C SER A 158 20.99 -3.91 -12.25
N ASP A 159 20.15 -3.52 -13.20
CA ASP A 159 19.69 -2.12 -13.26
C ASP A 159 18.19 -2.14 -12.93
N GLY A 160 17.92 -2.44 -11.67
CA GLY A 160 16.65 -2.19 -11.01
C GLY A 160 16.85 -1.14 -9.92
N ALA A 161 15.87 -0.25 -9.84
CA ALA A 161 15.46 0.56 -8.69
C ALA A 161 15.94 2.03 -8.56
N ALA A 162 14.92 2.87 -8.38
CA ALA A 162 14.77 3.98 -7.46
C ALA A 162 15.59 5.26 -7.69
N TYR A 163 14.86 6.32 -8.06
CA TYR A 163 15.30 7.70 -7.93
C TYR A 163 15.32 8.12 -6.46
N GLU A 164 16.50 8.20 -5.86
CA GLU A 164 16.72 9.01 -4.66
C GLU A 164 17.93 9.96 -4.81
N ASP A 165 17.60 11.23 -4.54
CA ASP A 165 18.42 12.34 -4.06
C ASP A 165 19.70 12.74 -4.85
N GLY A 166 19.50 13.60 -5.86
CA GLY A 166 19.93 15.00 -5.74
C GLY A 166 21.42 15.35 -5.56
N THR A 167 22.37 14.41 -5.62
CA THR A 167 23.79 14.75 -5.47
C THR A 167 24.74 13.90 -6.32
N LEU A 168 25.46 14.60 -7.20
CA LEU A 168 26.47 14.10 -8.13
C LEU A 168 27.61 13.34 -7.43
N ARG A 169 27.88 12.10 -7.88
CA ARG A 169 29.23 11.55 -7.92
C ARG A 169 29.63 11.30 -9.37
N ALA A 170 30.56 12.09 -9.85
CA ALA A 170 31.25 11.88 -11.11
C ALA A 170 32.31 10.76 -10.93
N GLY A 171 32.19 9.70 -11.70
CA GLY A 171 33.16 8.60 -11.85
C GLY A 171 32.47 7.39 -12.47
N GLY A 172 32.92 6.75 -13.55
CA GLY A 172 34.10 6.89 -14.41
C GLY A 172 33.84 6.16 -15.75
N SER A 173 34.84 6.21 -16.65
CA SER A 173 34.89 5.75 -18.06
C SER A 173 33.90 6.39 -19.05
N GLY A 174 34.45 7.18 -19.98
CA GLY A 174 33.73 7.93 -21.02
C GLY A 174 33.20 7.09 -22.18
N GLU A 175 32.41 6.06 -21.88
CA GLU A 175 31.60 5.38 -22.90
C GLU A 175 30.28 6.15 -23.12
N VAL A 176 30.00 6.53 -24.37
CA VAL A 176 28.74 7.17 -24.72
C VAL A 176 27.66 6.08 -24.80
N SER A 177 26.65 6.19 -23.94
CA SER A 177 25.43 5.35 -23.95
C SER A 177 24.23 6.15 -24.44
N LEU A 178 23.14 5.47 -24.84
CA LEU A 178 21.87 6.14 -25.19
C LEU A 178 21.40 7.06 -24.05
N ARG A 179 21.53 6.62 -22.80
CA ARG A 179 21.17 7.41 -21.62
C ARG A 179 22.00 8.68 -21.53
N SER A 180 23.32 8.58 -21.72
CA SER A 180 24.21 9.75 -21.70
C SER A 180 23.92 10.72 -22.85
N PHE A 181 23.51 10.22 -24.03
CA PHE A 181 23.07 11.04 -25.15
C PHE A 181 21.80 11.82 -24.80
N LEU A 182 20.77 11.14 -24.30
CA LEU A 182 19.52 11.79 -23.89
C LEU A 182 19.76 12.85 -22.79
N MET A 183 20.63 12.55 -21.82
CA MET A 183 21.02 13.50 -20.76
C MET A 183 21.64 14.80 -21.30
N GLN A 184 22.36 14.75 -22.42
CA GLN A 184 22.94 15.95 -23.07
C GLN A 184 21.87 16.82 -23.76
N HIS A 185 20.69 16.28 -24.01
CA HIS A 185 19.57 16.93 -24.71
C HIS A 185 18.33 17.12 -23.83
N THR A 186 18.49 17.15 -22.51
CA THR A 186 17.39 17.30 -21.53
C THR A 186 16.52 18.55 -21.76
N ALA A 187 17.10 19.65 -22.25
CA ALA A 187 16.35 20.88 -22.57
C ALA A 187 15.31 20.70 -23.69
N ASP A 188 15.47 19.63 -24.46
CA ASP A 188 14.76 19.32 -25.69
C ASP A 188 13.77 18.15 -25.50
N GLU A 189 13.81 17.50 -24.33
CA GLU A 189 12.86 16.46 -23.92
C GLU A 189 11.49 17.05 -23.53
N ALA A 190 10.44 16.30 -23.83
CA ALA A 190 9.11 16.55 -23.33
C ALA A 190 8.42 15.24 -22.94
N ASP A 191 7.71 15.29 -21.81
CA ASP A 191 6.91 14.17 -21.31
C ASP A 191 5.48 14.25 -21.85
N VAL A 192 4.94 13.12 -22.28
CA VAL A 192 3.59 12.99 -22.85
C VAL A 192 2.81 11.97 -22.03
N GLU A 193 1.87 12.45 -21.22
CA GLU A 193 1.04 11.60 -20.37
C GLU A 193 0.02 10.80 -21.22
N VAL A 194 0.09 9.46 -21.16
CA VAL A 194 -0.72 8.57 -22.02
C VAL A 194 -1.75 7.69 -21.29
N GLU A 195 -1.84 7.76 -19.95
CA GLU A 195 -2.77 6.96 -19.13
C GLU A 195 -2.72 5.44 -19.47
N ASP A 196 -1.53 4.91 -19.73
CA ASP A 196 -1.32 3.55 -20.23
C ASP A 196 -0.17 2.86 -19.50
N LEU A 197 -0.49 1.78 -18.77
CA LEU A 197 0.49 1.04 -17.97
C LEU A 197 1.45 0.21 -18.83
N THR A 198 1.09 -0.09 -20.08
CA THR A 198 1.90 -0.96 -20.96
C THR A 198 3.25 -0.34 -21.32
N ILE A 199 3.40 0.98 -21.18
CA ILE A 199 4.68 1.67 -21.39
C ILE A 199 5.73 1.35 -20.31
N LEU A 200 5.27 0.91 -19.13
CA LEU A 200 6.10 0.60 -17.97
C LEU A 200 6.40 -0.90 -17.84
N MET A 201 5.84 -1.74 -18.73
CA MET A 201 5.95 -3.19 -18.66
C MET A 201 7.05 -3.70 -19.59
N ASP A 202 8.02 -4.40 -19.02
CA ASP A 202 9.05 -5.16 -19.73
C ASP A 202 9.10 -6.63 -19.22
N MET A 203 9.93 -7.45 -19.88
CA MET A 203 10.15 -8.87 -19.53
C MET A 203 11.60 -9.14 -19.19
N ASP A 204 12.12 -8.44 -18.19
CA ASP A 204 13.51 -8.62 -17.74
C ASP A 204 13.73 -9.89 -16.93
N THR A 205 12.73 -10.31 -16.16
CA THR A 205 12.76 -11.57 -15.40
C THR A 205 11.81 -12.63 -15.96
N PRO A 206 12.04 -13.93 -15.68
CA PRO A 206 11.06 -14.97 -15.95
C PRO A 206 9.67 -14.68 -15.37
N GLU A 207 9.62 -14.11 -14.17
CA GLU A 207 8.40 -13.72 -13.48
C GLU A 207 7.67 -12.59 -14.22
N ASP A 208 8.40 -11.60 -14.75
CA ASP A 208 7.82 -10.53 -15.55
C ASP A 208 7.27 -11.05 -16.88
N TYR A 209 7.96 -12.00 -17.52
CA TYR A 209 7.43 -12.68 -18.71
C TYR A 209 6.11 -13.42 -18.41
N GLU A 210 6.02 -14.13 -17.29
CA GLU A 210 4.77 -14.80 -16.89
C GLU A 210 3.63 -13.79 -16.63
N ARG A 211 3.91 -12.66 -15.97
CA ARG A 211 2.96 -11.57 -15.75
C ARG A 211 2.50 -10.96 -17.07
N MET A 212 3.44 -10.56 -17.93
CA MET A 212 3.12 -10.03 -19.26
C MET A 212 2.30 -11.03 -20.06
N GLY A 213 2.55 -12.33 -19.94
CA GLY A 213 1.73 -13.37 -20.56
C GLY A 213 0.27 -13.35 -20.12
N ARG A 214 0.01 -13.12 -18.82
CA ARG A 214 -1.36 -12.96 -18.29
C ARG A 214 -2.01 -11.68 -18.81
N PHE A 215 -1.33 -10.54 -18.79
CA PHE A 215 -1.86 -9.29 -19.35
C PHE A 215 -2.12 -9.40 -20.85
N ALA A 216 -1.22 -10.02 -21.62
CA ALA A 216 -1.41 -10.26 -23.04
C ALA A 216 -2.67 -11.09 -23.33
N ALA A 217 -2.92 -12.13 -22.53
CA ALA A 217 -4.11 -12.96 -22.66
C ALA A 217 -5.39 -12.16 -22.37
N ILE A 218 -5.38 -11.30 -21.35
CA ILE A 218 -6.52 -10.41 -21.04
C ILE A 218 -6.77 -9.45 -22.21
N MET A 219 -5.72 -8.81 -22.72
CA MET A 219 -5.82 -7.85 -23.83
C MET A 219 -6.32 -8.53 -25.12
N ASP A 220 -5.90 -9.76 -25.39
CA ASP A 220 -6.37 -10.51 -26.56
C ASP A 220 -7.85 -10.90 -26.48
N GLU A 221 -8.38 -11.08 -25.27
CA GLU A 221 -9.79 -11.38 -25.04
C GLU A 221 -10.68 -10.13 -24.87
N ALA A 222 -10.11 -8.92 -24.87
CA ALA A 222 -10.81 -7.67 -24.59
C ALA A 222 -11.99 -7.41 -25.54
N ASP A 223 -11.84 -7.76 -26.82
CA ASP A 223 -12.90 -7.70 -27.85
C ASP A 223 -13.52 -9.09 -28.16
N GLY A 224 -13.17 -10.09 -27.37
CA GLY A 224 -13.58 -11.48 -27.56
C GLY A 224 -14.94 -11.84 -26.95
N PRO A 225 -15.38 -13.11 -27.05
CA PRO A 225 -16.65 -13.58 -26.46
C PRO A 225 -16.73 -13.44 -24.94
N ARG A 226 -15.58 -13.29 -24.27
CA ARG A 226 -15.44 -13.09 -22.83
C ARG A 226 -15.09 -11.64 -22.46
N ALA A 227 -15.21 -10.72 -23.41
CA ALA A 227 -14.98 -9.29 -23.22
C ALA A 227 -15.62 -8.78 -21.93
N GLY A 228 -14.83 -8.09 -21.12
CA GLY A 228 -15.27 -7.51 -19.86
C GLY A 228 -15.40 -8.49 -18.68
N GLN A 229 -15.24 -9.80 -18.86
CA GLN A 229 -15.28 -10.75 -17.73
C GLN A 229 -13.93 -10.94 -17.03
N ALA A 230 -12.85 -10.40 -17.60
CA ALA A 230 -11.51 -10.50 -17.04
C ALA A 230 -11.39 -9.78 -15.69
N SER A 231 -10.60 -10.36 -14.80
CA SER A 231 -10.23 -9.79 -13.52
C SER A 231 -8.74 -10.03 -13.25
N LEU A 232 -8.15 -9.17 -12.43
CA LEU A 232 -6.80 -9.37 -11.93
C LEU A 232 -6.81 -10.24 -10.69
N SER A 233 -5.76 -11.05 -10.56
CA SER A 233 -5.38 -11.59 -9.25
C SER A 233 -4.91 -10.44 -8.34
N SER A 234 -4.98 -10.66 -7.04
CA SER A 234 -4.43 -9.73 -6.05
C SER A 234 -2.91 -9.50 -6.23
N GLU A 235 -2.17 -10.51 -6.68
CA GLU A 235 -0.74 -10.38 -7.01
C GLU A 235 -0.53 -9.43 -8.18
N ASP A 236 -1.29 -9.61 -9.27
CA ASP A 236 -1.17 -8.76 -10.45
C ASP A 236 -1.60 -7.31 -10.15
N ALA A 237 -2.61 -7.12 -9.31
CA ALA A 237 -3.02 -5.80 -8.83
C ALA A 237 -1.92 -5.09 -8.02
N LEU A 238 -1.24 -5.80 -7.12
CA LEU A 238 -0.09 -5.28 -6.37
C LEU A 238 1.11 -5.00 -7.28
N TYR A 239 1.33 -5.83 -8.31
CA TYR A 239 2.33 -5.57 -9.34
C TYR A 239 2.06 -4.24 -10.06
N LEU A 240 0.82 -3.95 -10.45
CA LEU A 240 0.48 -2.64 -11.04
C LEU A 240 0.80 -1.46 -10.12
N LEU A 241 0.57 -1.60 -8.81
CA LEU A 241 0.96 -0.57 -7.84
C LEU A 241 2.49 -0.42 -7.74
N SER A 242 3.23 -1.53 -7.82
CA SER A 242 4.70 -1.49 -7.83
C SER A 242 5.28 -0.84 -9.09
N LEU A 243 4.66 -1.08 -10.26
CA LEU A 243 5.02 -0.42 -11.52
C LEU A 243 4.87 1.10 -11.43
N LEU A 244 3.87 1.55 -10.68
CA LEU A 244 3.58 2.96 -10.46
C LEU A 244 4.35 3.59 -9.29
N GLU A 245 5.30 2.85 -8.70
CA GLU A 245 6.06 3.29 -7.51
C GLU A 245 5.12 3.82 -6.40
N ALA A 246 3.97 3.16 -6.22
CA ALA A 246 2.94 3.63 -5.31
C ALA A 246 3.46 3.71 -3.87
N PRO A 247 3.30 4.85 -3.15
CA PRO A 247 3.81 4.99 -1.79
C PRO A 247 3.21 3.96 -0.82
N ASP A 248 3.99 3.45 0.14
CA ASP A 248 3.53 2.46 1.13
C ASP A 248 2.21 2.82 1.82
N ARG A 249 2.00 4.11 2.12
CA ARG A 249 0.77 4.59 2.75
C ARG A 249 -0.47 4.39 1.86
N LEU A 250 -0.30 4.48 0.55
CA LEU A 250 -1.34 4.22 -0.45
C LEU A 250 -1.61 2.72 -0.52
N VAL A 251 -0.55 1.91 -0.59
CA VAL A 251 -0.67 0.44 -0.62
C VAL A 251 -1.40 -0.08 0.62
N ARG A 252 -1.00 0.32 1.83
CA ARG A 252 -1.67 -0.09 3.10
C ARG A 252 -3.15 0.34 3.16
N HIS A 253 -3.45 1.53 2.62
CA HIS A 253 -4.83 2.00 2.50
C HIS A 253 -5.63 1.08 1.56
N SER A 254 -5.12 0.87 0.35
CA SER A 254 -5.71 -0.01 -0.66
C SER A 254 -5.91 -1.44 -0.16
N GLU A 255 -4.94 -2.03 0.54
CA GLU A 255 -5.06 -3.36 1.16
C GLU A 255 -6.19 -3.41 2.20
N THR A 256 -6.34 -2.35 2.99
CA THR A 256 -7.42 -2.24 3.98
C THR A 256 -8.79 -2.11 3.30
N VAL A 257 -8.90 -1.27 2.27
CA VAL A 257 -10.13 -1.17 1.46
C VAL A 257 -10.45 -2.52 0.81
N ALA A 258 -9.46 -3.21 0.24
CA ALA A 258 -9.63 -4.51 -0.37
C ALA A 258 -10.07 -5.59 0.63
N ALA A 259 -9.53 -5.58 1.85
CA ALA A 259 -9.96 -6.48 2.91
C ALA A 259 -11.45 -6.25 3.28
N VAL A 260 -11.87 -5.00 3.45
CA VAL A 260 -13.28 -4.66 3.75
C VAL A 260 -14.20 -5.03 2.58
N ALA A 261 -13.82 -4.66 1.35
CA ALA A 261 -14.61 -4.94 0.16
C ALA A 261 -14.78 -6.46 -0.07
N ALA A 262 -13.71 -7.22 0.09
CA ALA A 262 -13.75 -8.67 -0.04
C ALA A 262 -14.55 -9.35 1.09
N ALA A 263 -14.46 -8.84 2.33
CA ALA A 263 -15.27 -9.33 3.44
C ALA A 263 -16.78 -9.17 3.16
N LEU A 264 -17.19 -7.99 2.70
CA LEU A 264 -18.58 -7.70 2.30
C LEU A 264 -19.00 -8.61 1.14
N ALA A 265 -18.18 -8.70 0.09
CA ALA A 265 -18.48 -9.52 -1.08
C ALA A 265 -18.62 -11.01 -0.74
N THR A 266 -17.76 -11.53 0.14
CA THR A 266 -17.74 -12.95 0.53
C THR A 266 -19.05 -13.36 1.19
N VAL A 267 -19.56 -12.56 2.14
CA VAL A 267 -20.84 -12.87 2.81
C VAL A 267 -22.06 -12.63 1.94
N LEU A 268 -21.96 -11.75 0.94
CA LEU A 268 -23.04 -11.47 0.01
C LEU A 268 -23.13 -12.49 -1.12
N LYS A 269 -22.02 -13.15 -1.49
CA LYS A 269 -21.94 -14.06 -2.64
C LYS A 269 -22.97 -15.19 -2.59
N GLU A 270 -23.31 -15.68 -1.40
CA GLU A 270 -24.36 -16.70 -1.22
C GLU A 270 -25.75 -16.21 -1.67
N ARG A 271 -26.03 -14.91 -1.50
CA ARG A 271 -27.32 -14.27 -1.83
C ARG A 271 -27.28 -13.57 -3.18
N ILE A 272 -26.08 -13.22 -3.67
CA ILE A 272 -25.84 -12.52 -4.94
C ILE A 272 -24.72 -13.25 -5.69
N PRO A 273 -25.03 -14.36 -6.40
CA PRO A 273 -24.02 -15.18 -7.08
C PRO A 273 -23.28 -14.46 -8.20
N ALA A 274 -23.79 -13.32 -8.67
CA ALA A 274 -23.16 -12.49 -9.70
C ALA A 274 -21.90 -11.74 -9.21
N LEU A 275 -21.68 -11.63 -7.89
CA LEU A 275 -20.51 -10.95 -7.34
C LEU A 275 -19.24 -11.78 -7.52
N ASP A 276 -18.22 -11.15 -8.10
CA ASP A 276 -16.86 -11.68 -8.15
C ASP A 276 -16.00 -11.06 -7.06
N VAL A 277 -15.75 -11.85 -6.01
CA VAL A 277 -14.97 -11.44 -4.84
C VAL A 277 -13.54 -11.06 -5.22
N GLU A 278 -12.92 -11.75 -6.18
CA GLU A 278 -11.54 -11.44 -6.58
C GLU A 278 -11.49 -10.17 -7.42
N ARG A 279 -12.47 -9.95 -8.30
CA ARG A 279 -12.58 -8.69 -9.06
C ARG A 279 -12.81 -7.48 -8.16
N ILE A 280 -13.65 -7.62 -7.13
CA ILE A 280 -13.87 -6.56 -6.13
C ILE A 280 -12.59 -6.29 -5.35
N ARG A 281 -11.91 -7.35 -4.90
CA ARG A 281 -10.65 -7.25 -4.15
C ARG A 281 -9.56 -6.56 -4.97
N SER A 282 -9.33 -7.00 -6.21
CA SER A 282 -8.31 -6.39 -7.07
C SER A 282 -8.67 -4.98 -7.51
N SER A 283 -9.96 -4.68 -7.75
CA SER A 283 -10.42 -3.30 -8.01
C SER A 283 -10.15 -2.38 -6.82
N ALA A 284 -10.36 -2.88 -5.59
CA ALA A 284 -10.06 -2.14 -4.37
C ALA A 284 -8.56 -1.92 -4.15
N LEU A 285 -7.69 -2.84 -4.56
CA LEU A 285 -6.25 -2.63 -4.48
C LEU A 285 -5.80 -1.46 -5.38
N VAL A 286 -6.33 -1.38 -6.60
CA VAL A 286 -5.89 -0.40 -7.60
C VAL A 286 -6.75 0.86 -7.67
N HIS A 287 -7.78 1.01 -6.82
CA HIS A 287 -8.77 2.09 -6.97
C HIS A 287 -8.16 3.51 -6.96
N ASP A 288 -7.07 3.67 -6.21
CA ASP A 288 -6.33 4.92 -6.03
C ASP A 288 -4.99 4.92 -6.79
N MET A 289 -4.74 3.99 -7.71
CA MET A 289 -3.43 3.83 -8.36
C MET A 289 -2.96 5.08 -9.14
N ALA A 290 -3.90 5.89 -9.65
CA ALA A 290 -3.62 7.15 -10.34
C ALA A 290 -3.63 8.38 -9.42
N LYS A 291 -3.55 8.20 -8.09
CA LYS A 291 -3.63 9.29 -7.11
C LYS A 291 -2.53 10.33 -7.35
N GLY A 292 -2.94 11.59 -7.46
CA GLY A 292 -2.07 12.71 -7.85
C GLY A 292 -2.35 13.20 -9.26
N MET A 293 -2.93 12.37 -10.13
CA MET A 293 -3.42 12.81 -11.44
C MET A 293 -4.70 13.64 -11.32
N ARG A 294 -4.91 14.53 -12.29
CA ARG A 294 -6.15 15.31 -12.38
C ARG A 294 -7.31 14.37 -12.72
N ARG A 295 -8.30 14.28 -11.83
CA ARG A 295 -9.42 13.30 -11.91
C ARG A 295 -8.92 11.85 -11.85
N HIS A 296 -8.12 11.53 -10.84
CA HIS A 296 -7.46 10.23 -10.65
C HIS A 296 -8.36 9.01 -10.87
N ALA A 297 -9.61 9.02 -10.38
CA ALA A 297 -10.53 7.90 -10.57
C ALA A 297 -10.77 7.60 -12.07
N ARG A 298 -10.90 8.63 -12.90
CA ARG A 298 -11.06 8.48 -14.35
C ARG A 298 -9.78 8.00 -15.02
N SER A 299 -8.61 8.52 -14.63
CA SER A 299 -7.33 8.08 -15.16
C SER A 299 -7.07 6.61 -14.84
N ALA A 300 -7.37 6.19 -13.60
CA ALA A 300 -7.29 4.79 -13.20
C ALA A 300 -8.26 3.89 -13.99
N GLN A 301 -9.49 4.36 -14.24
CA GLN A 301 -10.43 3.67 -15.13
C GLN A 301 -9.83 3.49 -16.54
N VAL A 302 -9.32 4.56 -17.16
CA VAL A 302 -8.73 4.52 -18.51
C VAL A 302 -7.57 3.53 -18.56
N MET A 303 -6.67 3.54 -17.58
CA MET A 303 -5.55 2.60 -17.50
C MET A 303 -6.01 1.14 -17.43
N LEU A 304 -7.07 0.83 -16.67
CA LEU A 304 -7.63 -0.52 -16.58
C LEU A 304 -8.37 -0.93 -17.87
N ASP A 305 -9.15 0.00 -18.45
CA ASP A 305 -9.79 -0.19 -19.75
C ASP A 305 -8.76 -0.51 -20.84
N ASN A 306 -7.61 0.17 -20.78
CA ASN A 306 -6.51 -0.02 -21.71
C ASN A 306 -5.86 -1.41 -21.63
N LEU A 307 -5.97 -2.08 -20.48
CA LEU A 307 -5.57 -3.48 -20.27
C LEU A 307 -6.69 -4.49 -20.58
N GLY A 308 -7.89 -4.04 -20.99
CA GLY A 308 -9.06 -4.89 -21.24
C GLY A 308 -9.90 -5.20 -20.00
N LEU A 309 -9.66 -4.52 -18.86
CA LEU A 309 -10.30 -4.78 -17.57
C LEU A 309 -11.53 -3.89 -17.33
N HIS A 310 -12.45 -3.84 -18.31
CA HIS A 310 -13.51 -2.83 -18.34
C HIS A 310 -14.44 -2.79 -17.12
N GLN A 311 -14.79 -3.95 -16.57
CA GLN A 311 -15.64 -4.01 -15.36
C GLN A 311 -14.91 -3.44 -14.13
N MET A 312 -13.62 -3.76 -13.98
CA MET A 312 -12.78 -3.17 -12.92
C MET A 312 -12.62 -1.66 -13.14
N GLY A 313 -12.35 -1.25 -14.38
CA GLY A 313 -12.24 0.15 -14.76
C GLY A 313 -13.48 0.95 -14.38
N SER A 314 -14.67 0.47 -14.71
CA SER A 314 -15.94 1.10 -14.35
C SER A 314 -16.16 1.23 -12.83
N ALA A 315 -15.87 0.16 -12.09
CA ALA A 315 -15.97 0.17 -10.63
C ALA A 315 -14.99 1.17 -9.99
N VAL A 316 -13.73 1.15 -10.42
CA VAL A 316 -12.68 2.08 -9.97
C VAL A 316 -13.01 3.51 -10.35
N GLY A 317 -13.49 3.77 -11.56
CA GLY A 317 -13.90 5.12 -12.01
C GLY A 317 -14.99 5.75 -11.14
N SER A 318 -15.83 4.92 -10.52
CA SER A 318 -16.98 5.34 -9.72
C SER A 318 -16.68 5.51 -8.22
N HIS A 319 -15.49 5.17 -7.73
CA HIS A 319 -15.22 5.11 -6.28
C HIS A 319 -15.30 6.48 -5.56
N MET A 320 -15.07 7.58 -6.29
CA MET A 320 -15.20 8.94 -5.73
C MET A 320 -16.63 9.47 -5.81
N LEU A 321 -17.30 9.19 -6.92
CA LEU A 321 -18.67 9.61 -7.19
C LEU A 321 -19.37 8.47 -7.93
N ILE A 322 -20.35 7.86 -7.26
CA ILE A 322 -21.14 6.80 -7.85
C ILE A 322 -22.25 7.40 -8.73
N PRO A 323 -22.43 6.95 -9.99
CA PRO A 323 -23.54 7.38 -10.83
C PRO A 323 -24.90 7.07 -10.20
N SER A 324 -25.93 7.86 -10.51
CA SER A 324 -27.27 7.67 -9.95
C SER A 324 -27.88 6.34 -10.38
N GLU A 325 -27.69 5.95 -11.64
CA GLU A 325 -28.16 4.68 -12.20
C GLU A 325 -27.54 3.49 -11.46
N GLU A 326 -26.25 3.59 -11.16
CA GLU A 326 -25.52 2.60 -10.39
C GLU A 326 -26.02 2.57 -8.93
N LEU A 327 -26.23 3.73 -8.31
CA LEU A 327 -26.71 3.82 -6.93
C LEU A 327 -28.13 3.26 -6.76
N GLU A 328 -28.97 3.36 -7.79
CA GLU A 328 -30.36 2.89 -7.80
C GLU A 328 -30.52 1.37 -8.03
N MET A 329 -29.43 0.66 -8.34
CA MET A 329 -29.46 -0.80 -8.53
C MET A 329 -30.05 -1.51 -7.30
N PRO A 330 -30.96 -2.49 -7.49
CA PRO A 330 -31.75 -3.06 -6.39
C PRO A 330 -30.92 -3.97 -5.47
N LEU A 331 -29.88 -4.60 -6.01
CA LEU A 331 -28.93 -5.42 -5.26
C LEU A 331 -27.56 -4.74 -5.22
N PRO A 332 -26.78 -4.92 -4.14
CA PRO A 332 -25.39 -4.48 -4.08
C PRO A 332 -24.58 -4.97 -5.29
N THR A 333 -23.91 -4.03 -5.94
CA THR A 333 -23.01 -4.28 -7.07
C THR A 333 -21.55 -4.17 -6.63
N GLU A 334 -20.62 -4.56 -7.50
CA GLU A 334 -19.19 -4.50 -7.22
C GLU A 334 -18.68 -3.06 -7.04
N ALA A 335 -19.15 -2.13 -7.88
CA ALA A 335 -18.84 -0.71 -7.77
C ALA A 335 -19.37 -0.13 -6.45
N GLN A 336 -20.59 -0.51 -6.04
CA GLN A 336 -21.15 -0.11 -4.76
C GLN A 336 -20.35 -0.66 -3.57
N LEU A 337 -19.91 -1.91 -3.62
CA LEU A 337 -19.11 -2.52 -2.55
C LEU A 337 -17.72 -1.88 -2.44
N LEU A 338 -17.06 -1.60 -3.56
CA LEU A 338 -15.81 -0.83 -3.58
C LEU A 338 -16.03 0.58 -2.99
N TYR A 339 -17.07 1.27 -3.45
CA TYR A 339 -17.41 2.61 -2.98
C TYR A 339 -17.62 2.64 -1.46
N LEU A 340 -18.44 1.71 -0.95
CA LEU A 340 -18.73 1.59 0.48
C LEU A 340 -17.45 1.27 1.27
N ALA A 341 -16.66 0.29 0.83
CA ALA A 341 -15.42 -0.09 1.51
C ALA A 341 -14.45 1.09 1.65
N ASP A 342 -14.24 1.89 0.60
CA ASP A 342 -13.41 3.10 0.69
C ASP A 342 -13.95 4.11 1.72
N LYS A 343 -15.28 4.29 1.79
CA LYS A 343 -15.91 5.17 2.79
C LYS A 343 -15.99 4.57 4.19
N LEU A 344 -15.58 3.33 4.39
CA LEU A 344 -15.38 2.73 5.71
C LEU A 344 -13.91 2.79 6.14
N VAL A 345 -13.00 3.35 5.32
CA VAL A 345 -11.56 3.35 5.59
C VAL A 345 -10.99 4.77 5.63
N SER A 346 -10.12 5.04 6.61
CA SER A 346 -9.37 6.29 6.76
C SER A 346 -7.91 5.96 7.06
N GLY A 347 -7.02 6.20 6.09
CA GLY A 347 -5.67 5.63 6.14
C GLY A 347 -5.76 4.11 6.05
N ASP A 348 -5.27 3.40 7.06
CA ASP A 348 -5.34 1.95 7.23
C ASP A 348 -6.35 1.51 8.32
N ARG A 349 -7.15 2.46 8.83
CA ARG A 349 -8.17 2.22 9.86
C ARG A 349 -9.56 2.06 9.27
N VAL A 350 -10.27 1.02 9.71
CA VAL A 350 -11.69 0.81 9.43
C VAL A 350 -12.51 1.57 10.47
N LEU A 351 -13.43 2.40 10.02
CA LEU A 351 -14.28 3.26 10.81
C LEU A 351 -15.75 3.05 10.44
N SER A 352 -16.65 3.36 11.37
CA SER A 352 -18.06 3.52 11.03
C SER A 352 -18.26 4.69 10.04
N LEU A 353 -19.34 4.66 9.26
CA LEU A 353 -19.67 5.80 8.38
C LEU A 353 -19.85 7.11 9.14
N ALA A 354 -20.33 7.05 10.39
CA ALA A 354 -20.49 8.22 11.25
C ALA A 354 -19.12 8.82 11.62
N ASP A 355 -18.21 8.00 12.14
CA ASP A 355 -16.86 8.43 12.52
C ASP A 355 -16.09 8.93 11.29
N ARG A 356 -16.20 8.25 10.13
CA ARG A 356 -15.58 8.67 8.87
C ARG A 356 -16.11 10.02 8.38
N THR A 357 -17.41 10.27 8.55
CA THR A 357 -18.05 11.53 8.19
C THR A 357 -17.54 12.66 9.08
N GLY A 358 -17.45 12.42 10.39
CA GLY A 358 -16.87 13.37 11.35
C GLY A 358 -15.45 13.78 10.96
N GLU A 359 -14.55 12.82 10.76
CA GLU A 359 -13.17 13.10 10.35
C GLU A 359 -13.06 13.87 9.02
N ALA A 360 -13.97 13.59 8.08
CA ALA A 360 -13.99 14.27 6.78
C ALA A 360 -14.47 15.73 6.91
N LEU A 361 -15.48 15.97 7.74
CA LEU A 361 -16.02 17.31 7.99
C LEU A 361 -15.05 18.18 8.79
N GLU A 362 -14.31 17.61 9.74
CA GLU A 362 -13.27 18.35 10.46
C GLU A 362 -12.13 18.79 9.52
N ARG A 363 -11.71 17.92 8.59
CA ARG A 363 -10.68 18.25 7.60
C ARG A 363 -11.10 19.31 6.57
N HIS A 364 -12.38 19.35 6.22
CA HIS A 364 -12.89 20.17 5.11
C HIS A 364 -13.89 21.26 5.56
N GLY A 365 -14.12 21.43 6.86
CA GLY A 365 -15.21 22.22 7.42
C GLY A 365 -15.19 23.72 7.12
N HIS A 366 -14.08 24.22 6.56
CA HIS A 366 -13.92 25.62 6.19
C HIS A 366 -14.43 25.96 4.78
N ASP A 367 -14.68 24.97 3.92
CA ASP A 367 -15.17 25.18 2.55
C ASP A 367 -16.58 24.57 2.33
N PRO A 368 -17.62 25.38 2.09
CA PRO A 368 -18.98 24.91 1.86
C PRO A 368 -19.14 23.93 0.69
N GLU A 369 -18.32 24.04 -0.36
CA GLU A 369 -18.37 23.12 -1.49
C GLU A 369 -17.83 21.73 -1.12
N SER A 370 -16.66 21.69 -0.48
CA SER A 370 -16.07 20.46 0.05
C SER A 370 -16.99 19.78 1.06
N VAL A 371 -17.64 20.54 1.96
CA VAL A 371 -18.62 20.00 2.91
C VAL A 371 -19.79 19.35 2.18
N ARG A 372 -20.38 20.02 1.18
CA ARG A 372 -21.46 19.42 0.36
C ARG A 372 -20.99 18.16 -0.34
N ALA A 373 -19.80 18.16 -0.93
CA ALA A 373 -19.24 16.98 -1.60
C ALA A 373 -19.00 15.81 -0.64
N VAL A 374 -18.53 16.06 0.59
CA VAL A 374 -18.42 15.03 1.64
C VAL A 374 -19.80 14.49 1.98
N GLN A 375 -20.78 15.37 2.26
CA GLN A 375 -22.13 14.96 2.62
C GLN A 375 -22.81 14.12 1.54
N THR A 376 -22.71 14.52 0.27
CA THR A 376 -23.25 13.75 -0.86
C THR A 376 -22.66 12.34 -0.92
N ARG A 377 -21.34 12.22 -0.81
CA ARG A 377 -20.65 10.93 -0.84
C ARG A 377 -21.03 10.04 0.33
N MET A 378 -21.10 10.61 1.54
CA MET A 378 -21.47 9.86 2.75
C MET A 378 -22.95 9.43 2.74
N ARG A 379 -23.85 10.22 2.14
CA ARG A 379 -25.24 9.79 1.92
C ARG A 379 -25.34 8.61 0.97
N ALA A 380 -24.61 8.64 -0.15
CA ALA A 380 -24.56 7.52 -1.08
C ALA A 380 -24.00 6.26 -0.40
N ALA A 381 -22.90 6.40 0.36
CA ALA A 381 -22.34 5.29 1.13
C ALA A 381 -23.34 4.73 2.15
N ARG A 382 -24.13 5.58 2.82
CA ARG A 382 -25.18 5.15 3.74
C ARG A 382 -26.29 4.37 3.02
N THR A 383 -26.75 4.85 1.88
CA THR A 383 -27.74 4.13 1.05
C THR A 383 -27.25 2.74 0.65
N ILE A 384 -25.97 2.64 0.25
CA ILE A 384 -25.36 1.35 -0.10
C ILE A 384 -25.25 0.46 1.15
N ALA A 385 -24.80 1.01 2.28
CA ALA A 385 -24.71 0.28 3.55
C ALA A 385 -26.06 -0.29 3.97
N ASP A 386 -27.12 0.52 3.98
CA ASP A 386 -28.47 0.09 4.35
C ASP A 386 -28.96 -1.04 3.43
N ARG A 387 -28.64 -0.97 2.13
CA ARG A 387 -28.94 -2.04 1.17
C ARG A 387 -28.18 -3.33 1.47
N VAL A 388 -26.89 -3.23 1.74
CA VAL A 388 -26.07 -4.40 2.11
C VAL A 388 -26.58 -5.03 3.41
N GLU A 389 -26.86 -4.23 4.42
CA GLU A 389 -27.42 -4.68 5.71
C GLU A 389 -28.79 -5.34 5.53
N ALA A 390 -29.66 -4.79 4.68
CA ALA A 390 -30.94 -5.39 4.35
C ALA A 390 -30.78 -6.76 3.68
N VAL A 391 -29.81 -6.90 2.77
CA VAL A 391 -29.49 -8.20 2.15
C VAL A 391 -28.90 -9.16 3.15
N LEU A 392 -28.08 -8.73 4.12
CA LEU A 392 -27.43 -9.60 5.11
C LEU A 392 -28.34 -9.96 6.29
N GLY A 393 -29.26 -9.08 6.69
CA GLY A 393 -30.07 -9.18 7.90
C GLY A 393 -29.31 -8.87 9.19
N ARG A 394 -28.14 -8.22 9.09
CA ARG A 394 -27.27 -7.82 10.21
C ARG A 394 -26.38 -6.64 9.79
N PRO A 395 -25.80 -5.89 10.74
CA PRO A 395 -24.91 -4.77 10.44
C PRO A 395 -23.68 -5.17 9.61
N ILE A 396 -23.18 -4.25 8.78
CA ILE A 396 -21.96 -4.48 7.98
C ILE A 396 -20.67 -4.40 8.80
N LEU A 397 -20.72 -3.75 9.96
CA LEU A 397 -19.62 -3.66 10.92
C LEU A 397 -20.20 -3.77 12.33
N LYS A 398 -19.48 -4.44 13.22
CA LYS A 398 -19.70 -4.37 14.68
C LYS A 398 -18.48 -3.71 15.29
N GLU A 399 -18.66 -2.52 15.88
CA GLU A 399 -17.60 -1.77 16.53
C GLU A 399 -17.76 -1.84 18.05
N LYS A 400 -16.69 -2.24 18.72
CA LYS A 400 -16.58 -2.24 20.18
C LYS A 400 -15.48 -1.29 20.61
N ARG A 401 -15.74 -0.55 21.69
CA ARG A 401 -14.84 0.43 22.29
C ARG A 401 -14.47 -0.01 23.70
N ILE A 402 -13.17 -0.23 23.92
CA ILE A 402 -12.61 -0.59 25.22
C ILE A 402 -11.80 0.59 25.72
N TYR A 403 -12.23 1.16 26.85
CA TYR A 403 -11.57 2.24 27.56
C TYR A 403 -10.61 1.61 28.56
N LEU A 404 -9.35 1.45 28.16
CA LEU A 404 -8.29 0.90 28.99
C LEU A 404 -7.66 2.02 29.82
N VAL A 405 -8.00 2.06 31.10
CA VAL A 405 -7.69 3.14 32.02
C VAL A 405 -6.63 2.71 33.01
N ARG A 406 -5.65 3.59 33.27
CA ARG A 406 -4.79 3.44 34.45
C ARG A 406 -5.51 3.98 35.67
N HIS A 407 -5.50 3.25 36.77
CA HIS A 407 -6.03 3.70 38.05
C HIS A 407 -5.55 5.11 38.46
N ALA A 408 -6.31 5.78 39.32
CA ALA A 408 -5.94 7.08 39.88
C ALA A 408 -4.81 6.98 40.92
N ARG A 409 -4.26 8.12 41.35
CA ARG A 409 -3.10 8.13 42.25
C ARG A 409 -3.38 7.39 43.58
N PRO A 410 -2.63 6.32 43.90
CA PRO A 410 -2.76 5.60 45.17
C PRO A 410 -2.20 6.42 46.34
N ALA A 411 -2.64 6.10 47.55
CA ALA A 411 -2.08 6.61 48.78
C ALA A 411 -0.77 5.87 49.09
N VAL A 412 0.37 6.56 48.96
CA VAL A 412 1.68 6.03 49.34
C VAL A 412 2.20 6.76 50.58
N PRO A 413 2.79 6.06 51.56
CA PRO A 413 3.43 6.70 52.71
C PRO A 413 4.51 7.69 52.27
N ASP A 414 4.48 8.89 52.86
CA ASP A 414 5.49 9.95 52.74
C ASP A 414 5.73 10.55 51.33
N GLY A 415 4.89 10.19 50.34
CA GLY A 415 4.99 10.73 48.97
C GLY A 415 6.27 10.33 48.20
N ALA A 416 7.10 9.46 48.77
CA ALA A 416 8.36 9.02 48.18
C ALA A 416 8.15 8.02 47.03
N ARG A 417 9.06 8.02 46.05
CA ARG A 417 9.05 7.06 44.95
C ARG A 417 9.43 5.67 45.46
N ARG A 418 8.46 4.76 45.48
CA ARG A 418 8.63 3.35 45.87
C ARG A 418 8.20 2.43 44.72
N PHE A 419 8.77 1.23 44.68
CA PHE A 419 8.25 0.17 43.83
C PHE A 419 6.92 -0.31 44.40
N LEU A 420 5.89 -0.30 43.57
CA LEU A 420 4.53 -0.68 43.93
C LEU A 420 4.02 -1.67 42.87
N GLY A 421 3.86 -2.92 43.28
CA GLY A 421 3.30 -3.99 42.47
C GLY A 421 1.95 -4.37 43.01
N GLN A 422 1.92 -5.44 43.80
CA GLN A 422 0.68 -6.03 44.30
C GLN A 422 0.28 -5.60 45.71
N SER A 423 1.03 -4.72 46.39
CA SER A 423 0.50 -4.05 47.58
C SER A 423 -0.79 -3.33 47.23
N ASP A 424 -1.71 -3.25 48.20
CA ASP A 424 -3.07 -2.81 47.95
C ASP A 424 -3.47 -1.51 48.69
N PRO A 425 -2.77 -0.38 48.46
CA PRO A 425 -3.19 0.88 49.04
C PRO A 425 -4.46 1.42 48.35
N PRO A 426 -5.34 2.13 49.09
CA PRO A 426 -6.48 2.82 48.51
C PRO A 426 -6.02 4.05 47.70
N LEU A 427 -6.98 4.77 47.10
CA LEU A 427 -6.69 6.05 46.47
C LEU A 427 -6.31 7.15 47.48
N SER A 428 -5.42 8.04 47.07
CA SER A 428 -5.16 9.29 47.79
C SER A 428 -6.31 10.28 47.58
N PRO A 429 -6.47 11.33 48.43
CA PRO A 429 -7.47 12.38 48.19
C PRO A 429 -7.33 13.05 46.81
N CYS A 430 -6.09 13.25 46.35
CA CYS A 430 -5.83 13.72 44.99
C CYS A 430 -6.28 12.70 43.93
N GLY A 431 -6.02 11.41 44.15
CA GLY A 431 -6.48 10.33 43.28
C GLY A 431 -7.99 10.25 43.16
N VAL A 432 -8.72 10.46 44.26
CA VAL A 432 -10.19 10.56 44.24
C VAL A 432 -10.64 11.71 43.34
N GLY A 433 -10.01 12.88 43.46
CA GLY A 433 -10.28 14.02 42.57
C GLY A 433 -9.97 13.72 41.09
N GLN A 434 -8.88 13.00 40.81
CA GLN A 434 -8.54 12.56 39.45
C GLN A 434 -9.59 11.60 38.86
N ALA A 435 -10.10 10.66 39.66
CA ALA A 435 -11.13 9.72 39.23
C ALA A 435 -12.45 10.44 38.92
N HIS A 436 -12.84 11.44 39.72
CA HIS A 436 -14.02 12.26 39.44
C HIS A 436 -13.87 13.09 38.15
N ALA A 437 -12.72 13.75 37.95
CA ALA A 437 -12.46 14.47 36.71
C ALA A 437 -12.48 13.55 35.48
N LEU A 438 -12.03 12.30 35.63
CA LEU A 438 -12.16 11.29 34.58
C LEU A 438 -13.62 10.91 34.35
N ALA A 439 -14.42 10.72 35.41
CA ALA A 439 -15.84 10.40 35.33
C ALA A 439 -16.60 11.47 34.53
N GLU A 440 -16.35 12.76 34.80
CA GLU A 440 -16.91 13.89 34.04
C GLU A 440 -16.54 13.82 32.55
N ARG A 441 -15.27 13.52 32.24
CA ARG A 441 -14.81 13.43 30.84
C ARG A 441 -15.48 12.31 30.04
N VAL A 442 -15.95 11.25 30.70
CA VAL A 442 -16.58 10.09 30.05
C VAL A 442 -18.08 10.00 30.35
N GLU A 443 -18.70 11.05 30.88
CA GLU A 443 -20.11 11.04 31.33
C GLU A 443 -21.10 10.68 30.21
N ALA A 444 -20.76 11.02 28.96
CA ALA A 444 -21.58 10.72 27.78
C ALA A 444 -21.51 9.25 27.34
N VAL A 445 -20.64 8.45 27.95
CA VAL A 445 -20.44 7.03 27.61
C VAL A 445 -21.20 6.17 28.61
N HIS A 446 -22.17 5.40 28.12
CA HIS A 446 -22.75 4.29 28.87
C HIS A 446 -21.93 3.02 28.63
N PHE A 447 -21.42 2.44 29.71
CA PHE A 447 -20.65 1.19 29.70
C PHE A 447 -21.58 -0.02 29.84
N ASP A 448 -21.44 -0.98 28.93
CA ASP A 448 -22.15 -2.25 28.98
C ASP A 448 -21.48 -3.25 29.93
N ALA A 449 -20.19 -3.05 30.19
CA ALA A 449 -19.39 -3.88 31.10
C ALA A 449 -18.25 -3.06 31.73
N VAL A 450 -17.96 -3.36 33.00
CA VAL A 450 -16.86 -2.75 33.75
C VAL A 450 -15.99 -3.86 34.33
N TYR A 451 -14.70 -3.85 33.97
CA TYR A 451 -13.69 -4.77 34.48
C TYR A 451 -12.62 -3.99 35.23
N SER A 452 -12.11 -4.57 36.30
CA SER A 452 -11.04 -3.96 37.09
C SER A 452 -10.07 -5.02 37.58
N SER A 453 -8.80 -4.65 37.77
CA SER A 453 -7.99 -5.36 38.76
C SER A 453 -8.69 -5.30 40.12
N ASP A 454 -8.61 -6.39 40.87
CA ASP A 454 -9.13 -6.53 42.23
C ASP A 454 -8.38 -5.70 43.30
N LEU A 455 -7.32 -4.96 42.93
CA LEU A 455 -6.64 -4.04 43.85
C LEU A 455 -7.49 -2.78 44.08
N GLN A 456 -7.64 -2.36 45.33
CA GLN A 456 -8.45 -1.23 45.81
C GLN A 456 -8.29 0.03 44.97
N ARG A 457 -7.06 0.42 44.61
CA ARG A 457 -6.83 1.60 43.76
C ARG A 457 -7.55 1.52 42.40
N CYS A 458 -7.63 0.33 41.79
CA CYS A 458 -8.35 0.11 40.55
C CYS A 458 -9.85 0.06 40.79
N VAL A 459 -10.30 -0.73 41.77
CA VAL A 459 -11.72 -0.87 42.13
C VAL A 459 -12.34 0.48 42.49
N MET A 460 -11.68 1.28 43.33
CA MET A 460 -12.13 2.63 43.68
C MET A 460 -12.17 3.56 42.47
N THR A 461 -11.19 3.47 41.56
CA THR A 461 -11.20 4.28 40.34
C THR A 461 -12.36 3.87 39.43
N ALA A 462 -12.56 2.57 39.21
CA ALA A 462 -13.65 2.04 38.42
C ALA A 462 -15.01 2.46 39.01
N ALA A 463 -15.19 2.31 40.32
CA ALA A 463 -16.42 2.65 41.02
C ALA A 463 -16.79 4.13 40.90
N ILE A 464 -15.80 5.03 40.93
CA ILE A 464 -16.05 6.48 40.74
C ILE A 464 -16.40 6.77 39.27
N VAL A 465 -15.68 6.18 38.32
CA VAL A 465 -15.83 6.46 36.88
C VAL A 465 -17.12 5.88 36.30
N SER A 466 -17.54 4.69 36.74
CA SER A 466 -18.72 3.99 36.21
C SER A 466 -19.99 4.15 37.03
N LYS A 467 -19.96 4.95 38.12
CA LYS A 467 -21.01 5.01 39.14
C LYS A 467 -22.43 5.11 38.57
N ASP A 468 -22.63 5.98 37.59
CA ASP A 468 -23.94 6.28 37.01
C ASP A 468 -24.04 5.82 35.54
N THR A 469 -22.98 5.18 35.03
CA THR A 469 -22.81 4.91 33.59
C THR A 469 -22.59 3.44 33.27
N GLY A 470 -22.34 2.56 34.25
CA GLY A 470 -22.07 1.14 33.99
C GLY A 470 -22.66 0.18 35.03
N PRO A 471 -22.60 -1.14 34.76
CA PRO A 471 -23.01 -2.19 35.69
C PRO A 471 -22.00 -2.39 36.83
N ASP A 472 -22.27 -3.40 37.68
CA ASP A 472 -21.35 -3.84 38.72
C ASP A 472 -19.97 -4.22 38.15
N ILE A 473 -18.92 -3.91 38.92
CA ILE A 473 -17.53 -4.15 38.55
C ILE A 473 -17.21 -5.63 38.61
N GLN A 474 -16.68 -6.17 37.52
CA GLN A 474 -16.10 -7.50 37.46
C GLN A 474 -14.62 -7.43 37.80
N GLU A 475 -14.27 -7.90 39.00
CA GLU A 475 -12.89 -7.93 39.49
C GLU A 475 -12.13 -9.13 38.92
N LEU A 476 -10.96 -8.85 38.33
CA LEU A 476 -10.10 -9.83 37.68
C LEU A 476 -8.71 -9.79 38.32
N PRO A 477 -8.35 -10.76 39.19
CA PRO A 477 -7.01 -10.88 39.76
C PRO A 477 -5.91 -10.99 38.68
N GLU A 478 -6.23 -11.54 37.52
CA GLU A 478 -5.31 -11.65 36.39
C GLU A 478 -4.91 -10.27 35.81
N LEU A 479 -5.62 -9.18 36.16
CA LEU A 479 -5.29 -7.81 35.77
C LEU A 479 -4.46 -7.05 36.82
N ARG A 480 -3.96 -7.70 37.87
CA ARG A 480 -3.05 -7.10 38.86
C ARG A 480 -1.77 -6.57 38.22
N GLU A 481 -1.21 -5.52 38.82
CA GLU A 481 0.08 -4.95 38.42
C GLU A 481 1.19 -6.01 38.51
N ILE A 482 2.31 -5.70 37.83
CA ILE A 482 3.49 -6.55 37.87
C ILE A 482 3.87 -6.96 39.30
N ASP A 483 4.02 -8.25 39.54
CA ASP A 483 4.55 -8.78 40.78
C ASP A 483 6.05 -8.48 40.88
N ILE A 484 6.40 -7.53 41.73
CA ILE A 484 7.77 -7.10 41.97
C ILE A 484 8.42 -7.87 43.13
N GLY A 485 7.72 -8.86 43.71
CA GLY A 485 8.20 -9.76 44.73
C GLY A 485 8.90 -9.04 45.88
N ARG A 486 10.17 -9.38 46.13
CA ARG A 486 10.95 -8.81 47.25
C ARG A 486 11.19 -7.31 47.18
N TRP A 487 10.96 -6.67 46.03
CA TRP A 487 11.18 -5.22 45.88
C TRP A 487 9.96 -4.39 46.29
N GLU A 488 8.85 -5.04 46.64
CA GLU A 488 7.62 -4.38 47.07
C GLU A 488 7.88 -3.37 48.20
N GLY A 489 7.42 -2.13 48.00
CA GLY A 489 7.56 -1.03 48.97
C GLY A 489 8.96 -0.42 49.08
N MET A 490 9.98 -0.96 48.42
CA MET A 490 11.35 -0.43 48.48
C MET A 490 11.52 0.83 47.61
N SER A 491 12.42 1.72 48.02
CA SER A 491 12.92 2.80 47.18
C SER A 491 14.00 2.30 46.20
N PRO A 492 14.26 3.03 45.09
CA PRO A 492 15.36 2.69 44.19
C PRO A 492 16.72 2.56 44.88
N ASP A 493 17.00 3.39 45.90
CA ASP A 493 18.27 3.35 46.62
C ASP A 493 18.37 2.14 47.57
N GLU A 494 17.26 1.74 48.18
CA GLU A 494 17.20 0.50 48.97
C GLU A 494 17.45 -0.72 48.11
N VAL A 495 16.84 -0.79 46.91
CA VAL A 495 17.08 -1.88 45.95
C VAL A 495 18.54 -1.94 45.53
N LYS A 496 19.14 -0.80 45.14
CA LYS A 496 20.56 -0.75 44.76
C LYS A 496 21.49 -1.23 45.87
N ARG A 497 21.15 -0.93 47.13
CA ARG A 497 21.94 -1.31 48.30
C ARG A 497 21.76 -2.78 48.70
N LEU A 498 20.54 -3.30 48.63
CA LEU A 498 20.18 -4.64 49.13
C LEU A 498 20.29 -5.73 48.04
N PHE A 499 20.11 -5.36 46.77
CA PHE A 499 20.10 -6.27 45.61
C PHE A 499 20.95 -5.72 44.44
N PRO A 500 22.26 -5.45 44.63
CA PRO A 500 23.09 -4.79 43.63
C PRO A 500 23.26 -5.62 42.34
N ALA A 501 23.35 -6.94 42.45
CA ALA A 501 23.53 -7.83 41.30
C ALA A 501 22.24 -7.92 40.45
N GLU A 502 21.09 -8.06 41.12
CA GLU A 502 19.78 -8.08 40.47
C GLU A 502 19.44 -6.73 39.85
N HIS A 503 19.77 -5.63 40.53
CA HIS A 503 19.65 -4.29 39.96
C HIS A 503 20.46 -4.15 38.67
N ALA A 504 21.73 -4.58 38.65
CA ALA A 504 22.57 -4.54 37.45
C ALA A 504 22.01 -5.41 36.32
N ARG A 505 21.49 -6.61 36.63
CA ARG A 505 20.81 -7.47 35.63
C ARG A 505 19.58 -6.81 35.04
N ARG A 506 18.77 -6.16 35.88
CA ARG A 506 17.57 -5.44 35.44
C ARG A 506 17.90 -4.26 34.52
N GLU A 507 19.02 -3.57 34.74
CA GLU A 507 19.47 -2.49 33.84
C GLU A 507 19.87 -2.99 32.45
N GLN A 508 20.33 -4.25 32.36
CA GLN A 508 20.73 -4.88 31.10
C GLN A 508 19.53 -5.46 30.34
N ASP A 509 18.51 -5.96 31.04
CA ASP A 509 17.30 -6.53 30.45
C ASP A 509 16.08 -6.16 31.29
N LEU A 510 15.37 -5.09 30.92
CA LEU A 510 14.20 -4.63 31.67
C LEU A 510 12.98 -5.54 31.49
N VAL A 511 12.90 -6.29 30.38
CA VAL A 511 11.69 -7.03 29.98
C VAL A 511 11.76 -8.48 30.42
N GLY A 512 12.90 -9.13 30.21
CA GLY A 512 13.16 -10.52 30.61
C GLY A 512 13.63 -10.66 32.06
N PHE A 513 13.98 -9.58 32.75
CA PHE A 513 14.28 -9.65 34.19
C PHE A 513 13.03 -10.03 34.98
N THR A 514 13.09 -11.20 35.61
CA THR A 514 12.13 -11.67 36.61
C THR A 514 12.50 -11.09 37.97
N PHE A 515 11.57 -10.37 38.61
CA PHE A 515 11.78 -9.90 39.97
C PHE A 515 11.93 -11.10 40.93
N PRO A 516 12.77 -11.00 41.99
CA PRO A 516 12.91 -12.09 42.96
C PRO A 516 11.58 -12.40 43.64
N ASP A 517 11.12 -13.66 43.53
CA ASP A 517 9.79 -14.13 43.97
C ASP A 517 8.61 -13.38 43.30
N GLY A 518 8.84 -12.79 42.13
CA GLY A 518 7.84 -12.08 41.33
C GLY A 518 7.83 -12.54 39.87
N GLU A 519 7.47 -11.65 38.96
CA GLU A 519 7.27 -11.96 37.53
C GLU A 519 8.14 -11.07 36.62
N SER A 520 8.36 -11.46 35.38
CA SER A 520 8.93 -10.60 34.34
C SER A 520 7.83 -9.86 33.56
N PHE A 521 8.18 -8.92 32.68
CA PHE A 521 7.18 -8.34 31.77
C PHE A 521 6.64 -9.36 30.76
N ARG A 522 7.42 -10.40 30.42
CA ARG A 522 6.96 -11.51 29.58
C ARG A 522 5.88 -12.33 30.30
N ASP A 523 6.12 -12.63 31.57
CA ASP A 523 5.15 -13.34 32.42
C ASP A 523 3.88 -12.52 32.61
N LEU A 524 4.03 -11.21 32.89
CA LEU A 524 2.91 -10.26 32.98
C LEU A 524 2.07 -10.29 31.70
N GLN A 525 2.69 -10.15 30.52
CA GLN A 525 1.98 -10.15 29.25
C GLN A 525 1.24 -11.49 29.03
N ALA A 526 1.91 -12.62 29.30
CA ALA A 526 1.31 -13.94 29.18
C ALA A 526 0.10 -14.13 30.11
N ARG A 527 0.15 -13.54 31.32
CA ARG A 527 -0.93 -13.57 32.31
C ARG A 527 -2.13 -12.70 31.91
N VAL A 528 -1.91 -11.49 31.39
CA VAL A 528 -2.98 -10.51 31.14
C VAL A 528 -3.67 -10.69 29.78
N LEU A 529 -3.03 -11.34 28.80
CA LEU A 529 -3.61 -11.51 27.47
C LEU A 529 -4.86 -12.42 27.43
N PRO A 530 -4.89 -13.60 28.09
CA PRO A 530 -6.08 -14.45 28.10
C PRO A 530 -7.36 -13.79 28.64
N PRO A 531 -7.38 -13.14 29.82
CA PRO A 531 -8.56 -12.41 30.29
C PRO A 531 -8.91 -11.24 29.37
N PHE A 532 -7.92 -10.50 28.84
CA PHE A 532 -8.19 -9.39 27.93
C PHE A 532 -8.83 -9.85 26.60
N ARG A 533 -8.42 -11.01 26.06
CA ARG A 533 -9.09 -11.63 24.91
C ARG A 533 -10.56 -11.96 25.20
N ARG A 534 -10.86 -12.53 26.37
CA ARG A 534 -12.26 -12.77 26.80
C ARG A 534 -13.07 -11.47 26.86
N ILE A 535 -12.46 -10.37 27.30
CA ILE A 535 -13.11 -9.04 27.30
C ILE A 535 -13.39 -8.57 25.86
N MET A 536 -12.41 -8.70 24.95
CA MET A 536 -12.59 -8.37 23.53
C MET A 536 -13.68 -9.23 22.87
N ASP A 537 -13.80 -10.50 23.24
CA ASP A 537 -14.74 -11.47 22.66
C ASP A 537 -16.16 -11.40 23.26
N SER A 538 -16.39 -10.61 24.31
CA SER A 538 -17.71 -10.42 24.91
C SER A 538 -18.72 -9.75 23.96
N ASP A 539 -20.00 -9.72 24.31
CA ASP A 539 -21.01 -8.99 23.51
C ASP A 539 -21.14 -7.49 23.84
N ALA A 540 -20.51 -7.04 24.93
CA ALA A 540 -20.51 -5.63 25.36
C ALA A 540 -19.90 -4.70 24.29
N GLN A 541 -20.49 -3.53 24.04
CA GLN A 541 -20.00 -2.59 23.02
C GLN A 541 -19.06 -1.55 23.62
N ASN A 542 -19.45 -0.91 24.72
CA ASN A 542 -18.61 0.03 25.46
C ASN A 542 -18.14 -0.62 26.76
N ILE A 543 -16.83 -0.82 26.89
CA ILE A 543 -16.24 -1.55 28.02
C ILE A 543 -15.24 -0.66 28.75
N LEU A 544 -15.40 -0.51 30.06
CA LEU A 544 -14.38 0.10 30.92
C LEU A 544 -13.46 -1.00 31.46
N VAL A 545 -12.14 -0.83 31.31
CA VAL A 545 -11.13 -1.71 31.92
C VAL A 545 -10.17 -0.86 32.74
N VAL A 546 -10.20 -0.99 34.07
CA VAL A 546 -9.28 -0.27 34.95
C VAL A 546 -8.16 -1.18 35.44
N SER A 547 -6.93 -0.83 35.07
CA SER A 547 -5.73 -1.59 35.45
C SER A 547 -4.56 -0.65 35.73
N HIS A 548 -3.33 -1.15 35.53
CA HIS A 548 -2.11 -0.54 36.02
C HIS A 548 -1.16 -0.17 34.89
N LYS A 549 -0.05 0.48 35.25
CA LYS A 549 0.90 1.00 34.26
C LYS A 549 1.58 -0.14 33.51
N GLY A 550 2.07 -1.16 34.21
CA GLY A 550 2.73 -2.31 33.58
C GLY A 550 1.78 -3.09 32.68
N VAL A 551 0.59 -3.39 33.21
CA VAL A 551 -0.46 -4.13 32.48
C VAL A 551 -0.87 -3.40 31.20
N ASN A 552 -1.22 -2.12 31.27
CA ASN A 552 -1.67 -1.37 30.10
C ASN A 552 -0.59 -1.31 29.02
N ARG A 553 0.68 -1.14 29.42
CA ARG A 553 1.81 -1.15 28.49
C ARG A 553 2.00 -2.51 27.81
N ALA A 554 1.92 -3.59 28.58
CA ALA A 554 2.04 -4.95 28.03
C ALA A 554 0.92 -5.28 27.04
N LEU A 555 -0.32 -4.85 27.33
CA LEU A 555 -1.47 -4.99 26.43
C LEU A 555 -1.31 -4.12 25.18
N LEU A 556 -1.00 -2.84 25.32
CA LEU A 556 -0.85 -1.91 24.19
C LEU A 556 0.31 -2.31 23.28
N ALA A 557 1.45 -2.74 23.84
CA ALA A 557 2.57 -3.24 23.04
C ALA A 557 2.16 -4.45 22.18
N HIS A 558 1.41 -5.40 22.75
CA HIS A 558 0.89 -6.54 22.01
C HIS A 558 -0.07 -6.11 20.87
N LEU A 559 -1.01 -5.21 21.18
CA LEU A 559 -2.02 -4.77 20.21
C LEU A 559 -1.44 -3.93 19.08
N LEU A 560 -0.37 -3.18 19.34
CA LEU A 560 0.32 -2.35 18.35
C LEU A 560 1.38 -3.12 17.55
N GLY A 561 1.57 -4.42 17.82
CA GLY A 561 2.65 -5.21 17.21
C GLY A 561 4.05 -4.70 17.57
N MET A 562 4.17 -3.93 18.66
CA MET A 562 5.41 -3.35 19.12
C MET A 562 6.23 -4.39 19.90
N PRO A 563 7.56 -4.46 19.70
CA PRO A 563 8.44 -5.27 20.54
C PRO A 563 8.22 -4.93 22.02
N LEU A 564 8.20 -5.94 22.89
CA LEU A 564 7.94 -5.72 24.32
C LEU A 564 9.05 -4.85 24.95
N GLU A 565 10.24 -4.88 24.39
CA GLU A 565 11.39 -4.04 24.72
C GLU A 565 11.06 -2.54 24.67
N ASP A 566 10.12 -2.14 23.81
CA ASP A 566 9.70 -0.75 23.64
C ASP A 566 8.53 -0.34 24.54
N LEU A 567 8.00 -1.23 25.40
CA LEU A 567 6.82 -0.96 26.24
C LEU A 567 6.95 0.30 27.11
N PHE A 568 8.18 0.68 27.46
CA PHE A 568 8.44 1.83 28.32
C PHE A 568 8.21 3.18 27.62
N SER A 569 8.20 3.20 26.27
CA SER A 569 7.91 4.37 25.44
C SER A 569 6.45 4.81 25.54
N ILE A 570 5.54 3.88 25.88
CA ILE A 570 4.11 4.14 25.99
C ILE A 570 3.84 4.95 27.27
N PRO A 571 3.40 6.22 27.18
CA PRO A 571 3.05 7.01 28.36
C PRO A 571 1.82 6.40 29.03
N GLN A 572 1.77 6.45 30.37
CA GLN A 572 0.64 5.98 31.18
C GLN A 572 0.59 6.81 32.46
N THR A 573 0.06 8.02 32.40
CA THR A 573 -0.18 8.89 33.57
C THR A 573 -1.37 8.36 34.38
N TYR A 574 -1.54 8.79 35.64
CA TYR A 574 -2.72 8.37 36.41
C TYR A 574 -4.00 8.87 35.72
N CYS A 575 -5.03 8.02 35.63
CA CYS A 575 -6.26 8.29 34.89
C CYS A 575 -6.09 8.54 33.38
N CYS A 576 -4.95 8.15 32.78
CA CYS A 576 -4.85 8.10 31.32
C CYS A 576 -5.87 7.08 30.77
N VAL A 577 -6.52 7.43 29.67
CA VAL A 577 -7.51 6.59 29.00
C VAL A 577 -6.96 6.24 27.63
N ASN A 578 -6.76 4.96 27.37
CA ASN A 578 -6.44 4.46 26.05
C ASN A 578 -7.72 3.92 25.43
N LEU A 579 -8.02 4.30 24.19
CA LEU A 579 -9.20 3.81 23.49
C LEU A 579 -8.80 2.69 22.54
N ILE A 580 -9.29 1.49 22.79
CA ILE A 580 -9.09 0.34 21.91
C ILE A 580 -10.39 0.10 21.14
N ARG A 581 -10.32 0.18 19.81
CA ARG A 581 -11.44 -0.09 18.92
C ARG A 581 -11.27 -1.46 18.31
N VAL A 582 -12.27 -2.31 18.48
CA VAL A 582 -12.35 -3.63 17.85
C VAL A 582 -13.44 -3.55 16.80
N VAL A 583 -13.08 -3.78 15.54
CA VAL A 583 -14.00 -3.76 14.40
C VAL A 583 -14.07 -5.16 13.83
N ASP A 584 -15.22 -5.81 14.02
CA ASP A 584 -15.52 -7.10 13.40
C ASP A 584 -16.16 -6.84 12.02
N LEU A 585 -15.54 -7.44 10.99
CA LEU A 585 -16.03 -7.48 9.62
C LEU A 585 -17.05 -8.62 9.48
N PRO A 586 -17.93 -8.56 8.47
CA PRO A 586 -19.05 -9.49 8.39
C PRO A 586 -18.63 -10.93 8.04
N ASP A 587 -17.45 -11.11 7.44
CA ASP A 587 -16.82 -12.41 7.18
C ASP A 587 -16.16 -13.05 8.43
N GLY A 588 -16.21 -12.37 9.58
CA GLY A 588 -15.63 -12.82 10.84
C GLY A 588 -14.18 -12.36 11.06
N ASN A 589 -13.58 -11.66 10.10
CA ASN A 589 -12.26 -11.04 10.31
C ASN A 589 -12.37 -9.88 11.28
N ARG A 590 -11.35 -9.71 12.13
CA ARG A 590 -11.30 -8.66 13.16
C ARG A 590 -10.12 -7.74 12.93
N ARG A 591 -10.36 -6.44 13.11
CA ARG A 591 -9.29 -5.44 13.19
C ARG A 591 -9.32 -4.73 14.55
N VAL A 592 -8.15 -4.47 15.10
CA VAL A 592 -7.99 -3.81 16.40
C VAL A 592 -7.09 -2.60 16.24
N TYR A 593 -7.54 -1.47 16.77
CA TYR A 593 -6.81 -0.21 16.79
C TYR A 593 -6.69 0.28 18.23
N ALA A 594 -5.54 0.85 18.60
CA ALA A 594 -5.33 1.42 19.91
C ALA A 594 -4.87 2.88 19.81
N GLU A 595 -5.63 3.78 20.42
CA GLU A 595 -5.30 5.19 20.58
C GLU A 595 -4.73 5.38 21.99
N ILE A 596 -3.45 5.75 22.08
CA ILE A 596 -2.76 5.97 23.36
C ILE A 596 -3.16 7.35 23.90
N GLY A 597 -3.79 7.36 25.08
CA GLY A 597 -4.13 8.61 25.76
C GLY A 597 -2.92 9.23 26.47
N GLN A 598 -2.94 10.56 26.58
CA GLN A 598 -1.99 11.32 27.39
C GLN A 598 -2.49 11.51 28.83
#